data_AF-A0A380TYW2-F1
#
_entry.id   AF-A0A380TYW2-F1
#
_cell.length_a   1.000
_cell.length_b   1.000
_cell.length_c   1.000
_cell.angle_alpha   90.00
_cell.angle_beta   90.00
_cell.angle_gamma   90.00
#
_symmetry.space_group_name_H-M   'P 1'
#
loop_
_entity.id
_entity.type
_entity.pdbx_description
1 polymer ?
#
loop_
_entity_poly.entity_id
_entity_poly.type
_entity_poly.pdbx_seq_one_letter_code
_entity_poly.pdbx_strand_id
1 'polypeptide(L)'
;MKKTPITTFLLSISAFTHADTENAKIAYQKAIAFGEAVYCQANPLVENDPLKNVFLIDKDQENGMEDYAVIYYGDCSGGSGSYSAKLTPVYFSGSLTYNGYITIDKEADYDLFTLATEINPRFIEKMTQKSTGIVTIISSEFAENDPNSFPSKKFEYEVKLPEMQILKKTQIK
;
A
#
# COMPACT_ATOMS: atom_id res chain seq x y z
N MET A 1 -3.65 48.39 -54.25
CA MET A 1 -3.51 47.93 -52.86
C MET A 1 -4.57 46.86 -52.60
N LYS A 2 -4.19 45.58 -52.52
CA LYS A 2 -5.10 44.47 -52.18
C LYS A 2 -4.72 43.98 -50.78
N LYS A 3 -5.67 44.00 -49.84
CA LYS A 3 -5.51 43.46 -48.48
C LYS A 3 -6.01 42.01 -48.48
N THR A 4 -5.14 41.09 -48.12
CA THR A 4 -5.45 39.67 -47.90
C THR A 4 -5.88 39.49 -46.43
N PRO A 5 -6.98 38.77 -46.12
CA PRO A 5 -7.31 38.45 -44.74
C PRO A 5 -6.48 37.25 -44.26
N ILE A 6 -5.82 37.42 -43.11
CA ILE A 6 -5.15 36.33 -42.38
C ILE A 6 -6.22 35.67 -41.51
N THR A 7 -6.61 34.45 -41.86
CA THR A 7 -7.48 33.61 -41.04
C THR A 7 -6.61 32.92 -40.00
N THR A 8 -6.69 33.36 -38.75
CA THR A 8 -5.99 32.74 -37.62
C THR A 8 -6.70 31.44 -37.24
N PHE A 9 -6.05 30.31 -37.51
CA PHE A 9 -6.48 28.98 -37.11
C PHE A 9 -6.14 28.80 -35.62
N LEU A 10 -7.13 28.85 -34.75
CA LEU A 10 -6.98 28.53 -33.32
C LEU A 10 -6.90 27.01 -33.18
N LEU A 11 -5.67 26.49 -33.11
CA LEU A 11 -5.41 25.12 -32.66
C LEU A 11 -5.64 25.08 -31.15
N SER A 12 -6.83 24.64 -30.73
CA SER A 12 -7.10 24.29 -29.34
C SER A 12 -6.38 22.99 -29.05
N ILE A 13 -5.15 23.09 -28.54
CA ILE A 13 -4.39 21.92 -28.08
C ILE A 13 -5.03 21.49 -26.77
N SER A 14 -5.90 20.48 -26.84
CA SER A 14 -6.33 19.70 -25.68
C SER A 14 -5.15 18.87 -25.18
N ALA A 15 -4.24 19.49 -24.43
CA ALA A 15 -3.17 18.81 -23.73
C ALA A 15 -3.71 18.26 -22.40
N PHE A 16 -4.51 17.19 -22.46
CA PHE A 16 -4.77 16.33 -21.32
C PHE A 16 -4.38 14.92 -21.71
N THR A 17 -3.20 14.52 -21.26
CA THR A 17 -2.65 13.17 -21.08
C THR A 17 -1.14 13.37 -20.88
N HIS A 18 -0.47 12.48 -20.13
CA HIS A 18 0.93 12.56 -19.64
C HIS A 18 1.12 13.14 -18.22
N ALA A 19 0.12 12.96 -17.36
CA ALA A 19 0.22 13.16 -15.91
C ALA A 19 -0.08 11.86 -15.12
N ASP A 20 0.36 10.71 -15.63
CA ASP A 20 0.91 9.70 -14.71
C ASP A 20 2.27 10.24 -14.30
N THR A 21 2.26 11.15 -13.32
CA THR A 21 3.25 12.21 -13.14
C THR A 21 4.58 11.70 -12.60
N GLU A 22 5.67 12.45 -12.85
CA GLU A 22 6.96 12.27 -12.15
C GLU A 22 6.78 12.22 -10.61
N ASN A 23 5.75 12.89 -10.07
CA ASN A 23 5.42 12.84 -8.65
C ASN A 23 4.95 11.46 -8.20
N ALA A 24 4.13 10.75 -8.99
CA ALA A 24 3.73 9.37 -8.70
C ALA A 24 4.95 8.44 -8.64
N LYS A 25 5.89 8.60 -9.58
CA LYS A 25 7.15 7.85 -9.58
C LYS A 25 8.00 8.13 -8.33
N ILE A 26 8.14 9.41 -7.95
CA ILE A 26 8.86 9.81 -6.73
C ILE A 26 8.18 9.23 -5.48
N ALA A 27 6.84 9.28 -5.43
CA ALA A 27 6.07 8.76 -4.32
C ALA A 27 6.27 7.25 -4.16
N TYR A 28 6.17 6.50 -5.27
CA TYR A 28 6.43 5.07 -5.29
C TYR A 28 7.85 4.72 -4.81
N GLN A 29 8.87 5.43 -5.33
CA GLN A 29 10.28 5.22 -4.92
C GLN A 29 10.50 5.47 -3.43
N LYS A 30 9.83 6.48 -2.85
CA LYS A 30 9.91 6.77 -1.42
C LYS A 30 9.21 5.71 -0.57
N ALA A 31 8.08 5.18 -1.02
CA ALA A 31 7.40 4.08 -0.34
C ALA A 31 8.28 2.81 -0.31
N ILE A 32 8.96 2.49 -1.41
CA ILE A 32 9.95 1.39 -1.46
C ILE A 32 11.09 1.64 -0.46
N ALA A 33 11.69 2.83 -0.52
CA ALA A 33 12.81 3.19 0.36
C ALA A 33 12.42 3.14 1.85
N PHE A 34 11.19 3.50 2.19
CA PHE A 34 10.66 3.33 3.54
C PHE A 34 10.63 1.84 3.93
N GLY A 35 10.05 0.97 3.10
CA GLY A 35 9.98 -0.47 3.35
C GLY A 35 11.35 -1.13 3.52
N GLU A 36 12.35 -0.67 2.78
CA GLU A 36 13.75 -1.11 2.92
C GLU A 36 14.36 -0.64 4.25
N ALA A 37 14.08 0.59 4.69
CA ALA A 37 14.65 1.18 5.89
C ALA A 37 14.10 0.60 7.20
N VAL A 38 12.84 0.17 7.23
CA VAL A 38 12.18 -0.40 8.43
C VAL A 38 12.36 -1.91 8.58
N TYR A 39 13.15 -2.53 7.70
CA TYR A 39 13.30 -3.97 7.61
C TYR A 39 14.25 -4.54 8.68
N CYS A 40 13.80 -5.56 9.45
CA CYS A 40 14.59 -6.23 10.50
C CYS A 40 15.46 -7.46 10.06
N GLN A 41 15.03 -8.28 9.09
CA GLN A 41 15.78 -9.44 8.53
C GLN A 41 15.31 -9.85 7.10
N ALA A 42 15.91 -9.30 6.04
CA ALA A 42 15.41 -9.27 4.65
C ALA A 42 14.91 -10.60 4.04
N ASN A 43 13.68 -11.02 4.36
CA ASN A 43 12.88 -11.96 3.57
C ASN A 43 11.53 -11.30 3.22
N PRO A 44 11.38 -10.72 2.03
CA PRO A 44 10.12 -10.11 1.62
C PRO A 44 8.98 -11.14 1.66
N LEU A 45 7.78 -10.67 2.02
CA LEU A 45 6.53 -11.46 2.00
C LEU A 45 6.23 -12.07 0.63
N VAL A 46 6.85 -11.52 -0.41
CA VAL A 46 6.82 -12.05 -1.75
C VAL A 46 8.26 -12.19 -2.25
N GLU A 47 8.65 -13.43 -2.53
CA GLU A 47 9.94 -13.85 -3.11
C GLU A 47 10.78 -12.70 -3.70
N ASN A 48 11.80 -12.29 -2.95
CA ASN A 48 12.93 -11.43 -3.35
C ASN A 48 12.61 -10.14 -4.13
N ASP A 49 11.40 -9.58 -4.02
CA ASP A 49 11.02 -8.36 -4.75
C ASP A 49 10.37 -7.31 -3.82
N PRO A 50 11.13 -6.30 -3.36
CA PRO A 50 10.62 -5.19 -2.55
C PRO A 50 9.45 -4.44 -3.19
N LEU A 51 9.34 -4.46 -4.53
CA LEU A 51 8.26 -3.79 -5.28
C LEU A 51 6.88 -4.37 -4.95
N LYS A 52 6.82 -5.62 -4.47
CA LYS A 52 5.57 -6.32 -4.14
C LYS A 52 5.06 -6.03 -2.74
N ASN A 53 5.77 -5.21 -1.97
CA ASN A 53 5.38 -4.80 -0.62
C ASN A 53 4.67 -3.43 -0.58
N VAL A 54 4.50 -2.77 -1.73
CA VAL A 54 3.92 -1.43 -1.84
C VAL A 54 2.57 -1.52 -2.56
N PHE A 55 1.53 -0.97 -1.95
CA PHE A 55 0.15 -1.02 -2.43
C PHE A 55 -0.42 0.39 -2.57
N LEU A 56 -0.98 0.72 -3.72
CA LEU A 56 -1.62 2.01 -3.99
C LEU A 56 -2.93 2.12 -3.19
N ILE A 57 -3.01 3.11 -2.30
CA ILE A 57 -4.19 3.46 -1.50
C ILE A 57 -5.12 4.32 -2.35
N ASP A 58 -4.63 5.47 -2.81
CA ASP A 58 -5.43 6.44 -3.55
C ASP A 58 -4.57 7.19 -4.57
N LYS A 59 -5.25 7.77 -5.55
CA LYS A 59 -4.67 8.64 -6.57
C LYS A 59 -5.44 9.95 -6.61
N ASP A 60 -4.79 11.02 -6.17
CA ASP A 60 -5.27 12.36 -6.38
C ASP A 60 -5.20 12.67 -7.88
N GLN A 61 -6.36 12.69 -8.54
CA GLN A 61 -6.47 12.95 -9.97
C GLN A 61 -6.15 14.40 -10.36
N GLU A 62 -6.24 15.35 -9.43
CA GLU A 62 -5.99 16.77 -9.70
C GLU A 62 -4.48 17.07 -9.69
N ASN A 63 -3.75 16.48 -8.75
CA ASN A 63 -2.32 16.76 -8.55
C ASN A 63 -1.40 15.62 -9.02
N GLY A 64 -1.99 14.48 -9.44
CA GLY A 64 -1.27 13.29 -9.85
C GLY A 64 -0.46 12.66 -8.72
N MET A 65 -0.87 12.88 -7.46
CA MET A 65 -0.22 12.35 -6.27
C MET A 65 -0.78 10.96 -5.94
N GLU A 66 0.09 10.07 -5.47
CA GLU A 66 -0.29 8.69 -5.15
C GLU A 66 0.14 8.36 -3.72
N ASP A 67 -0.83 7.91 -2.92
CA ASP A 67 -0.62 7.45 -1.55
C ASP A 67 -0.47 5.94 -1.55
N TYR A 68 0.44 5.43 -0.72
CA TYR A 68 0.74 3.99 -0.69
C TYR A 68 0.67 3.41 0.72
N ALA A 69 0.41 2.12 0.82
CA ALA A 69 0.62 1.32 2.02
C ALA A 69 1.81 0.40 1.79
N VAL A 70 2.69 0.27 2.79
CA VAL A 70 3.88 -0.57 2.72
C VAL A 70 3.78 -1.66 3.77
N ILE A 71 3.84 -2.93 3.34
CA ILE A 71 3.87 -4.07 4.24
C ILE A 71 5.31 -4.47 4.54
N TYR A 72 5.62 -4.71 5.82
CA TYR A 72 6.92 -5.22 6.26
C TYR A 72 6.76 -6.02 7.54
N TYR A 73 7.74 -6.85 7.89
CA TYR A 73 7.76 -7.53 9.18
C TYR A 73 8.48 -6.68 10.22
N GLY A 74 7.76 -6.27 11.27
CA GLY A 74 8.29 -5.57 12.44
C GLY A 74 8.59 -6.53 13.60
N ASP A 75 9.29 -6.03 14.61
CA ASP A 75 9.84 -6.73 15.79
C ASP A 75 11.13 -7.54 15.57
N CYS A 76 12.25 -6.81 15.55
CA CYS A 76 13.62 -7.33 15.58
C CYS A 76 14.00 -8.06 16.89
N SER A 77 13.13 -8.06 17.91
CA SER A 77 13.50 -8.33 19.31
C SER A 77 13.17 -9.73 19.83
N GLY A 78 12.49 -10.61 19.08
CA GLY A 78 11.91 -11.84 19.63
C GLY A 78 12.07 -13.10 18.77
N GLY A 79 12.06 -14.26 19.44
CA GLY A 79 12.25 -15.59 18.85
C GLY A 79 11.10 -16.09 17.96
N SER A 80 11.18 -17.36 17.52
CA SER A 80 10.21 -17.96 16.59
C SER A 80 8.76 -17.76 17.04
N GLY A 81 7.98 -16.96 16.29
CA GLY A 81 6.56 -16.72 16.54
C GLY A 81 6.17 -15.33 17.05
N SER A 82 7.12 -14.40 17.24
CA SER A 82 6.84 -13.00 17.61
C SER A 82 6.84 -12.00 16.44
N TYR A 83 7.27 -12.42 15.23
CA TYR A 83 7.25 -11.54 14.06
C TYR A 83 5.81 -11.30 13.62
N SER A 84 5.43 -10.02 13.50
CA SER A 84 4.14 -9.61 12.97
C SER A 84 4.34 -8.66 11.81
N ALA A 85 3.57 -8.84 10.75
CA ALA A 85 3.51 -7.88 9.68
C ALA A 85 2.95 -6.56 10.22
N LYS A 86 3.51 -5.46 9.74
CA LYS A 86 3.04 -4.10 9.91
C LYS A 86 2.64 -3.60 8.53
N LEU A 87 1.54 -2.84 8.46
CA LEU A 87 1.08 -2.22 7.23
C LEU A 87 1.00 -0.71 7.46
N THR A 88 1.97 0.04 6.94
CA THR A 88 2.09 1.47 7.22
C THR A 88 1.67 2.29 6.01
N PRO A 89 0.74 3.24 6.16
CA PRO A 89 0.43 4.18 5.11
C PRO A 89 1.55 5.23 5.00
N VAL A 90 1.93 5.55 3.77
CA VAL A 90 2.90 6.58 3.42
C VAL A 90 2.19 7.58 2.52
N TYR A 91 1.95 8.77 3.05
CA TYR A 91 1.17 9.81 2.41
C TYR A 91 2.05 10.81 1.66
N PHE A 92 1.57 11.29 0.52
CA PHE A 92 2.28 12.22 -0.34
C PHE A 92 1.42 13.43 -0.65
N SER A 93 1.93 14.62 -0.29
CA SER A 93 1.33 15.89 -0.73
C SER A 93 2.21 16.55 -1.77
N GLY A 94 1.65 17.40 -2.65
CA GLY A 94 2.41 18.13 -3.68
C GLY A 94 3.43 19.14 -3.12
N SER A 95 3.58 19.25 -1.80
CA SER A 95 4.57 20.11 -1.16
C SER A 95 5.92 19.40 -1.03
N LEU A 96 7.00 20.06 -1.48
CA LEU A 96 8.37 19.60 -1.28
C LEU A 96 8.71 19.25 0.19
N THR A 97 8.03 19.89 1.14
CA THR A 97 8.21 19.70 2.59
C THR A 97 7.45 18.48 3.14
N TYR A 98 6.38 18.04 2.48
CA TYR A 98 5.49 16.96 2.93
C TYR A 98 5.37 15.87 1.85
N ASN A 99 6.50 15.56 1.21
CA ASN A 99 6.64 14.52 0.20
C ASN A 99 7.01 13.18 0.90
N GLY A 100 6.02 12.36 1.26
CA GLY A 100 6.24 11.05 1.88
C GLY A 100 6.37 11.16 3.39
N TYR A 101 5.25 11.40 4.06
CA TYR A 101 5.16 11.47 5.52
C TYR A 101 4.29 10.33 6.06
N ILE A 102 4.55 9.98 7.32
CA ILE A 102 3.79 8.98 8.08
C ILE A 102 3.26 9.69 9.32
N THR A 103 1.97 9.52 9.59
CA THR A 103 1.37 10.02 10.82
C THR A 103 1.68 9.03 11.93
N ILE A 104 2.37 9.48 12.98
CA ILE A 104 2.79 8.64 14.12
C ILE A 104 2.04 8.97 15.41
N ASP A 105 0.93 9.71 15.30
CA ASP A 105 0.17 10.19 16.46
C ASP A 105 -0.48 9.04 17.23
N LYS A 106 -0.97 8.01 16.54
CA LYS A 106 -1.52 6.78 17.11
C LYS A 106 -1.02 5.56 16.35
N GLU A 107 -1.02 4.40 17.00
CA GLU A 107 -0.62 3.14 16.35
C GLU A 107 -1.44 2.83 15.10
N ALA A 108 -2.74 3.11 15.13
CA ALA A 108 -3.62 2.97 13.96
C ALA A 108 -3.23 3.84 12.75
N ASP A 109 -2.46 4.92 12.97
CA ASP A 109 -2.03 5.81 11.90
C ASP A 109 -0.78 5.30 11.18
N TYR A 110 0.00 4.41 11.81
CA TYR A 110 1.22 3.82 11.21
C TYR A 110 1.21 2.28 11.14
N ASP A 111 0.26 1.60 11.76
CA ASP A 111 0.03 0.16 11.61
C ASP A 111 -1.46 -0.12 11.41
N LEU A 112 -1.85 -0.18 10.14
CA LEU A 112 -3.24 -0.42 9.73
C LEU A 112 -3.75 -1.78 10.22
N PHE A 113 -2.90 -2.78 10.49
CA PHE A 113 -3.39 -4.07 11.02
C PHE A 113 -4.08 -3.93 12.38
N THR A 114 -3.82 -2.86 13.14
CA THR A 114 -4.55 -2.57 14.38
C THR A 114 -6.03 -2.23 14.15
N LEU A 115 -6.42 -1.85 12.92
CA LEU A 115 -7.80 -1.55 12.53
C LEU A 115 -8.59 -2.80 12.11
N ALA A 116 -7.92 -3.88 11.72
CA ALA A 116 -8.55 -5.14 11.27
C ALA A 116 -8.32 -6.28 12.25
N THR A 117 -9.14 -6.34 13.30
CA THR A 117 -9.00 -7.33 14.39
C THR A 117 -9.18 -8.79 13.96
N GLU A 118 -9.78 -9.06 12.81
CA GLU A 118 -9.94 -10.42 12.27
C GLU A 118 -8.71 -10.93 11.52
N ILE A 119 -7.86 -10.03 10.99
CA ILE A 119 -6.70 -10.44 10.21
C ILE A 119 -5.54 -10.64 11.18
N ASN A 120 -4.93 -11.82 11.18
CA ASN A 120 -3.80 -12.10 12.05
C ASN A 120 -2.47 -11.68 11.39
N PRO A 121 -1.84 -10.58 11.83
CA PRO A 121 -0.61 -10.09 11.20
C PRO A 121 0.59 -11.03 11.43
N ARG A 122 0.52 -11.97 12.38
CA ARG A 122 1.59 -12.96 12.64
C ARG A 122 1.70 -14.03 11.55
N PHE A 123 0.64 -14.22 10.77
CA PHE A 123 0.56 -15.29 9.78
C PHE A 123 0.08 -14.79 8.42
N ILE A 124 0.54 -13.60 8.01
CA ILE A 124 0.35 -13.13 6.63
C ILE A 124 1.22 -13.98 5.71
N GLU A 125 0.61 -14.69 4.78
CA GLU A 125 1.32 -15.46 3.77
C GLU A 125 1.53 -14.67 2.49
N LYS A 126 0.56 -13.81 2.14
CA LYS A 126 0.59 -13.06 0.89
C LYS A 126 -0.28 -11.82 0.98
N MET A 127 0.14 -10.76 0.30
CA MET A 127 -0.68 -9.59 0.03
C MET A 127 -0.51 -9.16 -1.43
N THR A 128 -1.60 -8.81 -2.10
CA THR A 128 -1.58 -8.39 -3.53
C THR A 128 -2.57 -7.26 -3.78
N GLN A 129 -2.23 -6.33 -4.68
CA GLN A 129 -3.18 -5.33 -5.16
C GLN A 129 -4.25 -5.97 -6.05
N LYS A 130 -5.52 -5.73 -5.76
CA LYS A 130 -6.64 -6.08 -6.66
C LYS A 130 -7.02 -4.92 -7.56
N SER A 131 -7.12 -3.72 -6.98
CA SER A 131 -7.33 -2.43 -7.65
C SER A 131 -6.89 -1.30 -6.72
N THR A 132 -6.83 -0.04 -7.17
CA THR A 132 -6.55 1.11 -6.28
C THR A 132 -7.40 1.04 -5.01
N GLY A 133 -6.76 1.15 -3.85
CA GLY A 133 -7.41 1.11 -2.53
C GLY A 133 -7.94 -0.26 -2.11
N ILE A 134 -7.81 -1.32 -2.92
CA ILE A 134 -8.29 -2.67 -2.60
C ILE A 134 -7.17 -3.68 -2.75
N VAL A 135 -6.95 -4.43 -1.67
CA VAL A 135 -5.92 -5.45 -1.57
C VAL A 135 -6.53 -6.80 -1.19
N THR A 136 -5.88 -7.86 -1.65
CA THR A 136 -6.15 -9.22 -1.20
C THR A 136 -5.08 -9.62 -0.20
N ILE A 137 -5.48 -10.14 0.96
CA ILE A 137 -4.59 -10.62 2.02
C ILE A 137 -4.88 -12.11 2.26
N ILE A 138 -3.84 -12.94 2.23
CA ILE A 138 -3.92 -14.33 2.67
C ILE A 138 -3.30 -14.40 4.07
N SER A 139 -4.09 -14.83 5.04
CA SER A 139 -3.67 -14.97 6.44
C SER A 139 -4.26 -16.22 7.07
N SER A 140 -3.52 -16.82 8.00
CA SER A 140 -3.98 -17.98 8.77
C SER A 140 -4.56 -17.60 10.14
N GLU A 141 -5.64 -18.28 10.53
CA GLU A 141 -6.35 -18.14 11.81
C GLU A 141 -6.32 -19.45 12.60
N PHE A 142 -6.40 -19.34 13.92
CA PHE A 142 -6.47 -20.49 14.81
C PHE A 142 -7.88 -21.10 14.83
N ALA A 143 -7.96 -22.41 14.66
CA ALA A 143 -9.10 -23.22 15.06
C ALA A 143 -9.08 -23.48 16.58
N GLU A 144 -10.18 -24.05 17.08
CA GLU A 144 -10.25 -24.52 18.45
C GLU A 144 -9.19 -25.60 18.67
N ASN A 145 -8.33 -25.40 19.67
CA ASN A 145 -7.19 -26.26 20.04
C ASN A 145 -5.93 -26.17 19.17
N ASP A 146 -5.84 -25.20 18.26
CA ASP A 146 -4.57 -25.00 17.55
C ASP A 146 -3.46 -24.55 18.52
N PRO A 147 -2.23 -25.08 18.37
CA PRO A 147 -1.08 -24.51 19.06
C PRO A 147 -0.82 -23.07 18.59
N ASN A 148 -0.32 -22.20 19.47
CA ASN A 148 -0.06 -20.76 19.20
C ASN A 148 0.92 -20.46 18.04
N SER A 149 1.58 -21.47 17.48
CA SER A 149 2.49 -21.34 16.34
C SER A 149 2.01 -22.04 15.07
N PHE A 150 0.85 -22.72 15.11
CA PHE A 150 0.35 -23.55 14.00
C PHE A 150 -1.15 -23.32 13.78
N PRO A 151 -1.55 -22.14 13.26
CA PRO A 151 -2.93 -21.94 12.83
C PRO A 151 -3.27 -22.89 11.66
N SER A 152 -4.45 -23.50 11.72
CA SER A 152 -4.90 -24.53 10.78
C SER A 152 -5.91 -24.03 9.76
N LYS A 153 -6.55 -22.87 9.99
CA LYS A 153 -7.46 -22.26 9.03
C LYS A 153 -6.74 -21.21 8.21
N LYS A 154 -7.02 -21.16 6.91
CA LYS A 154 -6.49 -20.15 6.01
C LYS A 154 -7.61 -19.38 5.36
N PHE A 155 -7.45 -18.07 5.27
CA PHE A 155 -8.45 -17.19 4.68
C PHE A 155 -7.83 -16.24 3.68
N GLU A 156 -8.58 -15.98 2.63
CA GLU A 156 -8.38 -14.86 1.72
C GLU A 156 -9.35 -13.73 2.09
N TYR A 157 -8.80 -12.55 2.33
CA TYR A 157 -9.52 -11.32 2.62
C TYR A 157 -9.41 -10.36 1.46
N GLU A 158 -10.53 -9.77 1.05
CA GLU A 158 -10.53 -8.56 0.24
C GLU A 158 -10.75 -7.37 1.17
N VAL A 159 -9.82 -6.43 1.18
CA VAL A 159 -9.76 -5.35 2.17
C VAL A 159 -9.65 -4.01 1.46
N LYS A 160 -10.43 -3.03 1.91
CA LYS A 160 -10.32 -1.63 1.50
C LYS A 160 -9.31 -0.91 2.39
N LEU A 161 -8.34 -0.22 1.78
CA LEU A 161 -7.37 0.66 2.43
C LEU A 161 -7.83 2.13 2.38
N PRO A 162 -7.42 2.97 3.34
CA PRO A 162 -6.66 2.63 4.54
C PRO A 162 -7.56 2.19 5.71
N GLU A 163 -8.88 2.21 5.56
CA GLU A 163 -9.82 1.96 6.67
C GLU A 163 -9.83 0.50 7.16
N MET A 164 -9.15 -0.39 6.43
CA MET A 164 -9.05 -1.82 6.70
C MET A 164 -10.42 -2.52 6.77
N GLN A 165 -11.38 -2.00 6.01
CA GLN A 165 -12.70 -2.58 5.90
C GLN A 165 -12.63 -3.90 5.12
N ILE A 166 -13.02 -5.01 5.77
CA ILE A 166 -13.13 -6.32 5.11
C ILE A 166 -14.37 -6.30 4.21
N LEU A 167 -14.14 -6.36 2.89
CA LEU A 167 -15.19 -6.43 1.87
C LEU A 167 -15.64 -7.87 1.64
N LYS A 168 -14.70 -8.82 1.76
CA LYS A 168 -14.96 -10.25 1.58
C LYS A 168 -13.98 -11.08 2.40
N LYS A 169 -14.46 -12.19 2.96
CA LYS A 169 -13.66 -13.22 3.64
C LYS A 169 -14.03 -14.58 3.08
N THR A 170 -13.04 -15.34 2.61
CA THR A 170 -13.25 -16.69 2.05
C THR A 170 -12.26 -17.65 2.69
N GLN A 171 -12.73 -18.74 3.30
CA GLN A 171 -11.83 -19.79 3.75
C GLN A 171 -11.24 -20.52 2.54
N ILE A 172 -9.92 -20.66 2.50
CA ILE A 172 -9.18 -21.36 1.46
C ILE A 172 -8.50 -22.59 2.05
N LYS A 173 -8.13 -23.54 1.18
CA LYS A 173 -7.49 -24.80 1.57
C LYS A 173 -5.99 -24.64 1.79
#